data_AF-A0A845ZM80-F1
#
_entry.id   AF-A0A845ZM80-F1
#
_cell.length_a   1.000
_cell.length_b   1.000
_cell.length_c   1.000
_cell.angle_alpha   90.00
_cell.angle_beta   90.00
_cell.angle_gamma   90.00
#
_symmetry.space_group_name_H-M   'P 1'
#
loop_
_entity.id
_entity.type
_entity.pdbx_description
1 polymer ?
#
loop_
_entity_poly.entity_id
_entity_poly.type
_entity_poly.pdbx_seq_one_letter_code
_entity_poly.pdbx_strand_id
1 'polypeptide(L)'
;KYLPVTLPSRSGVFSIPLPYSLEVGKWYRWHLILDCNSPDSFYDDSVLFIRGLLKRVELPKFKYELDTKNSQQKLMTVYAENGIWYDALNQAAKLRCSNPQNATFAEAWSRLLKAVELEEIAQESLICRE
;
A
#
# COMPACT_ATOMS: atom_id res chain seq x y z
N LYS A 1 -5.38 -20.50 5.80
CA LYS A 1 -5.93 -20.48 4.42
C LYS A 1 -5.27 -19.32 3.69
N TYR A 2 -4.56 -19.58 2.59
CA TYR A 2 -3.96 -18.53 1.77
C TYR A 2 -5.03 -17.92 0.86
N LEU A 3 -4.89 -16.63 0.55
CA LEU A 3 -5.71 -15.95 -0.43
C LEU A 3 -4.90 -15.82 -1.72
N PRO A 4 -5.46 -16.20 -2.89
CA PRO A 4 -4.78 -15.97 -4.15
C PRO A 4 -4.62 -14.46 -4.40
N VAL A 5 -3.48 -14.08 -4.96
CA VAL A 5 -3.19 -12.71 -5.40
C VAL A 5 -2.91 -12.77 -6.90
N THR A 6 -3.58 -11.92 -7.67
CA THR A 6 -3.29 -11.77 -9.09
C THR A 6 -2.14 -10.78 -9.26
N LEU A 7 -1.05 -11.23 -9.87
CA LEU A 7 0.08 -10.35 -10.20
C LEU A 7 -0.22 -9.55 -11.48
N PRO A 8 0.22 -8.29 -11.54
CA PRO A 8 0.13 -7.52 -12.77
C PRO A 8 1.07 -8.06 -13.85
N SER A 9 0.71 -7.89 -15.12
CA SER A 9 1.53 -8.29 -16.27
C SER A 9 2.74 -7.39 -16.54
N ARG A 10 2.84 -6.26 -15.83
CA ARG A 10 3.92 -5.28 -15.95
C ARG A 10 4.57 -5.03 -14.59
N SER A 11 5.87 -4.74 -14.59
CA SER A 11 6.61 -4.37 -13.38
C SER A 11 6.13 -3.05 -12.80
N GLY A 12 6.09 -2.95 -11.47
CA GLY A 12 5.71 -1.74 -10.76
C GLY A 12 5.15 -2.00 -9.37
N VAL A 13 4.69 -0.94 -8.72
CA VAL A 13 4.05 -0.98 -7.40
C VAL A 13 2.56 -1.27 -7.59
N PHE A 14 2.04 -2.29 -6.93
CA PHE A 14 0.62 -2.63 -6.95
C PHE A 14 0.09 -2.87 -5.54
N SER A 15 -1.22 -2.75 -5.37
CA SER A 15 -1.88 -2.96 -4.08
C SER A 15 -2.47 -4.35 -4.00
N ILE A 16 -2.39 -5.01 -2.83
CA ILE A 16 -3.09 -6.25 -2.52
C ILE A 16 -4.29 -5.94 -1.60
N PRO A 17 -5.54 -6.32 -1.95
CA PRO A 17 -6.69 -6.04 -1.10
C PRO A 17 -6.68 -6.95 0.12
N LEU A 18 -6.98 -6.40 1.29
CA LEU A 18 -7.20 -7.16 2.50
C LEU A 18 -8.71 -7.40 2.66
N PRO A 19 -9.23 -8.63 2.45
CA PRO A 19 -10.68 -8.90 2.46
C PRO A 19 -11.25 -9.10 3.86
N TYR A 20 -10.49 -8.75 4.91
CA TYR A 20 -10.88 -8.96 6.30
C TYR A 20 -10.86 -7.63 7.05
N SER A 21 -11.87 -7.43 7.90
CA SER A 21 -11.83 -6.38 8.92
C SER A 21 -10.99 -6.85 10.10
N LEU A 22 -10.01 -6.05 10.48
CA LEU A 22 -9.15 -6.31 11.62
C LEU A 22 -9.71 -5.63 12.87
N GLU A 23 -9.64 -6.31 14.01
CA GLU A 23 -9.98 -5.75 15.31
C GLU A 23 -8.92 -4.74 15.78
N VAL A 24 -9.39 -3.58 16.26
CA VAL A 24 -8.55 -2.51 16.80
C VAL A 24 -7.77 -2.98 18.03
N GLY A 25 -6.51 -2.54 18.13
CA GLY A 25 -5.60 -2.86 19.22
C GLY A 25 -4.81 -4.15 19.02
N LYS A 26 -5.22 -5.03 18.08
CA LYS A 26 -4.56 -6.31 17.86
C LYS A 26 -3.42 -6.25 16.85
N TRP A 27 -2.41 -7.08 17.09
CA TRP A 27 -1.32 -7.37 16.16
C TRP A 27 -1.69 -8.56 15.28
N TYR A 28 -1.34 -8.46 14.00
CA TYR A 28 -1.53 -9.46 12.97
C TYR A 28 -0.21 -9.73 12.28
N ARG A 29 0.00 -10.98 11.87
CA ARG A 29 1.13 -11.37 11.02
C ARG A 29 0.59 -11.69 9.64
N TRP A 30 1.19 -11.11 8.61
CA TRP A 30 0.88 -11.41 7.22
C TRP A 30 2.09 -12.05 6.55
N HIS A 31 1.81 -12.87 5.53
CA HIS A 31 2.82 -13.51 4.70
C HIS A 31 2.35 -13.43 3.24
N LEU A 32 3.28 -13.17 2.33
CA LEU A 32 3.11 -13.25 0.89
C LEU A 32 4.08 -14.29 0.36
N ILE A 33 3.56 -15.28 -0.35
CA ILE A 33 4.33 -16.32 -1.00
C ILE A 33 4.09 -16.15 -2.49
N LEU A 34 5.12 -15.88 -3.26
CA LEU A 34 5.06 -15.86 -4.72
C LEU A 34 5.89 -17.03 -5.23
N ASP A 35 5.24 -17.89 -5.99
CA ASP A 35 5.93 -18.91 -6.78
C ASP A 35 6.22 -18.30 -8.15
N CYS A 36 7.48 -17.97 -8.37
CA CYS A 36 8.01 -17.40 -9.61
C CYS A 36 8.58 -18.50 -10.53
N ASN A 37 8.22 -19.77 -10.34
CA ASN A 37 8.65 -20.87 -11.22
C ASN A 37 8.32 -20.55 -12.69
N SER A 38 9.35 -20.16 -13.43
CA SER A 38 9.32 -20.17 -14.88
C SER A 38 9.48 -21.62 -15.35
N PRO A 39 8.74 -22.08 -16.38
CA PRO A 39 8.93 -23.41 -16.97
C PRO A 39 10.39 -23.69 -17.39
N ASP A 40 11.17 -22.62 -17.61
CA ASP A 40 12.56 -22.67 -18.09
C ASP A 40 13.62 -22.57 -16.97
N SER A 41 13.23 -22.48 -15.69
CA SER A 41 14.13 -22.27 -14.55
C SER A 41 14.23 -23.51 -13.66
N PHE A 42 15.40 -24.13 -13.61
CA PHE A 42 15.72 -25.29 -12.75
C PHE A 42 16.28 -24.91 -11.36
N TYR A 43 16.17 -23.63 -10.95
CA TYR A 43 16.73 -23.15 -9.68
C TYR A 43 15.69 -23.16 -8.53
N ASP A 44 16.12 -23.61 -7.36
CA ASP A 44 15.36 -23.79 -6.10
C ASP A 44 14.94 -22.47 -5.42
N ASP A 45 15.36 -21.32 -5.99
CA ASP A 45 15.10 -19.97 -5.47
C ASP A 45 13.84 -19.31 -6.08
N SER A 46 12.97 -20.09 -6.72
CA SER A 46 11.78 -19.58 -7.39
C SER A 46 10.67 -19.13 -6.44
N VAL A 47 10.75 -19.47 -5.16
CA VAL A 47 9.71 -19.12 -4.17
C VAL A 47 10.16 -17.91 -3.35
N LEU A 48 9.52 -16.77 -3.59
CA LEU A 48 9.68 -15.58 -2.77
C LEU A 48 8.76 -15.65 -1.54
N PHE A 49 9.33 -15.63 -0.35
CA PHE A 49 8.59 -15.62 0.91
C PHE A 49 8.83 -14.32 1.69
N ILE A 50 7.81 -13.45 1.76
CA ILE A 50 7.85 -12.18 2.49
C ILE A 50 6.86 -12.23 3.65
N ARG A 51 7.21 -11.61 4.78
CA ARG A 51 6.34 -11.54 5.97
C ARG A 51 6.45 -10.20 6.66
N GLY A 52 5.41 -9.85 7.42
CA GLY A 52 5.40 -8.64 8.22
C GLY A 52 4.40 -8.69 9.36
N LEU A 53 4.48 -7.66 10.22
CA LEU A 53 3.54 -7.41 11.29
C LEU A 53 2.73 -6.16 10.97
N LEU A 54 1.45 -6.18 11.36
CA LEU A 54 0.53 -5.07 11.22
C LEU A 54 -0.25 -4.94 12.53
N LYS A 55 -0.38 -3.72 13.06
CA LYS A 55 -1.31 -3.43 14.16
C LYS A 55 -2.47 -2.63 13.62
N ARG A 56 -3.70 -3.08 13.89
CA ARG A 56 -4.87 -2.22 13.65
C ARG A 56 -4.95 -1.20 14.77
N VAL A 57 -4.75 0.07 14.45
CA VAL A 57 -4.87 1.17 15.41
C VAL A 57 -6.22 1.87 15.29
N GLU A 58 -6.64 2.52 16.36
CA GLU A 58 -7.82 3.38 16.33
C GLU A 58 -7.49 4.62 15.47
N LEU A 59 -8.47 5.07 14.69
CA LEU A 59 -8.35 6.35 13.99
C LEU A 59 -8.30 7.48 15.03
N PRO A 60 -7.38 8.45 14.90
CA PRO A 60 -7.42 9.66 15.71
C PRO A 60 -8.81 10.30 15.62
N LYS A 61 -9.31 10.84 16.74
CA LYS A 61 -10.69 11.37 16.90
C LYS A 61 -11.00 12.66 16.11
N PHE A 62 -10.48 12.83 14.89
CA PHE A 62 -10.90 13.86 13.93
C PHE A 62 -11.86 13.29 12.89
N LYS A 63 -12.81 12.47 13.36
CA LYS A 63 -13.78 11.73 12.54
C LYS A 63 -14.86 12.61 11.90
N TYR A 64 -14.92 13.90 12.23
CA TYR A 64 -16.12 14.73 12.00
C TYR A 64 -16.02 15.77 10.87
N GLU A 65 -14.95 15.81 10.07
CA GLU A 65 -14.79 16.83 9.01
C GLU A 65 -14.40 16.26 7.63
N LEU A 66 -14.79 15.01 7.32
CA LEU A 66 -14.39 14.31 6.09
C LEU A 66 -15.50 14.23 5.01
N ASP A 67 -16.36 15.26 4.90
CA ASP A 67 -17.57 15.23 4.06
C ASP A 67 -17.44 15.70 2.60
N THR A 68 -16.23 15.92 2.06
CA THR A 68 -16.05 16.32 0.63
C THR A 68 -14.80 15.71 0.01
N LYS A 69 -14.52 15.85 -1.30
CA LYS A 69 -13.27 15.37 -1.94
C LYS A 69 -11.98 15.79 -1.23
N ASN A 70 -11.98 16.94 -0.53
CA ASN A 70 -10.87 17.35 0.36
C ASN A 70 -10.60 16.35 1.49
N SER A 71 -11.54 15.45 1.79
CA SER A 71 -11.44 14.42 2.79
C SER A 71 -10.38 13.37 2.46
N GLN A 72 -10.17 13.01 1.19
CA GLN A 72 -9.21 11.96 0.85
C GLN A 72 -7.77 12.41 1.08
N GLN A 73 -7.44 13.64 0.65
CA GLN A 73 -6.14 14.24 0.93
C GLN A 73 -5.96 14.50 2.42
N LYS A 74 -6.97 15.06 3.11
CA LYS A 74 -6.92 15.27 4.56
C LYS A 74 -6.71 13.95 5.31
N LEU A 75 -7.37 12.88 4.88
CA LEU A 75 -7.24 11.56 5.46
C LEU A 75 -5.84 10.96 5.25
N MET A 76 -5.23 11.13 4.07
CA MET A 76 -3.83 10.77 3.83
C MET A 76 -2.90 11.50 4.81
N THR A 77 -3.07 12.81 4.97
CA THR A 77 -2.27 13.62 5.91
C THR A 77 -2.45 13.15 7.35
N VAL A 78 -3.69 12.94 7.80
CA VAL A 78 -3.98 12.43 9.15
C VAL A 78 -3.28 11.10 9.41
N TYR A 79 -3.31 10.18 8.44
CA TYR A 79 -2.60 8.90 8.57
C TYR A 79 -1.08 9.10 8.70
N ALA A 80 -0.50 9.94 7.83
CA ALA A 80 0.93 10.19 7.82
C ALA A 80 1.42 10.81 9.13
N GLU A 81 0.74 11.85 9.61
CA GLU A 81 1.07 12.58 10.85
C GLU A 81 0.96 11.71 12.10
N ASN A 82 0.12 10.67 12.07
CA ASN A 82 -0.08 9.75 13.19
C ASN A 82 0.73 8.44 13.03
N GLY A 83 1.66 8.37 12.08
CA GLY A 83 2.51 7.19 11.86
C GLY A 83 1.77 5.97 11.30
N ILE A 84 0.55 6.15 10.76
CA ILE A 84 -0.28 5.10 10.17
C ILE A 84 0.11 4.93 8.69
N TRP A 85 1.37 4.58 8.46
CA TRP A 85 2.01 4.71 7.14
C TRP A 85 1.41 3.80 6.05
N TYR A 86 0.96 2.59 6.38
CA TYR A 86 0.29 1.70 5.41
C TYR A 86 -0.98 2.34 4.85
N ASP A 87 -1.82 2.92 5.70
CA ASP A 87 -3.03 3.62 5.29
C ASP A 87 -2.70 4.92 4.54
N ALA A 88 -1.67 5.66 4.97
CA ALA A 88 -1.19 6.86 4.29
C ALA A 88 -0.76 6.55 2.84
N LEU A 89 0.10 5.55 2.64
CA LEU A 89 0.56 5.11 1.32
C LEU A 89 -0.60 4.60 0.46
N ASN A 90 -1.53 3.84 1.03
CA ASN A 90 -2.71 3.36 0.31
C ASN A 90 -3.61 4.52 -0.17
N GLN A 91 -3.80 5.56 0.65
CA GLN A 91 -4.53 6.74 0.22
C GLN A 91 -3.77 7.56 -0.84
N ALA A 92 -2.45 7.71 -0.69
CA ALA A 92 -1.61 8.37 -1.67
C ALA A 92 -1.66 7.66 -3.04
N ALA A 93 -1.60 6.32 -3.05
CA ALA A 93 -1.76 5.52 -4.25
C ALA A 93 -3.11 5.76 -4.94
N LYS A 94 -4.22 5.77 -4.18
CA LYS A 94 -5.56 6.07 -4.72
C LYS A 94 -5.65 7.47 -5.31
N LEU A 95 -5.10 8.47 -4.61
CA LEU A 95 -5.09 9.86 -5.10
C LEU A 95 -4.29 10.00 -6.40
N ARG A 96 -3.12 9.36 -6.48
CA ARG A 96 -2.27 9.35 -7.68
C ARG A 96 -2.97 8.62 -8.84
N CYS A 97 -3.65 7.52 -8.57
CA CYS A 97 -4.41 6.79 -9.59
C CYS A 97 -5.61 7.57 -10.15
N SER A 98 -6.36 8.24 -9.28
CA SER A 98 -7.51 9.05 -9.69
C SER A 98 -7.11 10.38 -10.34
N ASN A 99 -5.87 10.84 -10.15
CA ASN A 99 -5.38 12.13 -10.63
C ASN A 99 -3.93 12.01 -11.15
N PRO A 100 -3.70 11.24 -12.23
CA PRO A 100 -2.34 10.87 -12.67
C PRO A 100 -1.47 12.06 -13.10
N GLN A 101 -2.07 13.19 -13.49
CA GLN A 101 -1.36 14.40 -13.90
C GLN A 101 -1.15 15.41 -12.77
N ASN A 102 -1.60 15.10 -11.55
CA ASN A 102 -1.49 16.01 -10.42
C ASN A 102 -0.12 15.85 -9.73
N ALA A 103 0.78 16.80 -9.97
CA ALA A 103 2.13 16.82 -9.41
C ALA A 103 2.16 16.77 -7.87
N THR A 104 1.18 17.38 -7.20
CA THR A 104 1.08 17.37 -5.73
C THR A 104 0.95 15.95 -5.18
N PHE A 105 0.18 15.07 -5.84
CA PHE A 105 0.03 13.69 -5.39
C PHE A 105 1.23 12.81 -5.76
N ALA A 106 1.90 13.09 -6.88
CA ALA A 106 3.17 12.45 -7.20
C ALA A 106 4.26 12.79 -6.17
N GLU A 107 4.33 14.05 -5.75
CA GLU A 107 5.26 14.49 -4.71
C GLU A 107 4.92 13.89 -3.34
N ALA A 108 3.64 13.89 -2.94
CA ALA A 108 3.20 13.28 -1.69
C ALA A 108 3.55 11.79 -1.61
N TRP A 109 3.36 11.05 -2.71
CA TRP A 109 3.78 9.64 -2.84
C TRP A 109 5.28 9.48 -2.60
N SER A 110 6.10 10.26 -3.29
CA SER A 110 7.57 10.20 -3.16
C SER A 110 8.03 10.54 -1.75
N ARG A 111 7.47 11.59 -1.14
CA ARG A 111 7.79 11.98 0.25
C ARG A 111 7.41 10.90 1.25
N LEU A 112 6.24 10.27 1.11
CA LEU A 112 5.80 9.21 2.01
C LEU A 112 6.70 7.98 1.91
N LEU A 113 7.06 7.55 0.71
CA LEU A 113 7.98 6.42 0.52
C LEU A 113 9.37 6.73 1.08
N LYS A 114 9.88 7.93 0.84
CA LYS A 114 11.15 8.37 1.44
C LYS A 114 11.12 8.34 2.96
N ALA A 115 10.03 8.78 3.59
CA ALA A 115 9.90 8.77 5.05
C ALA A 115 9.92 7.38 5.68
N VAL A 116 9.71 6.33 4.88
CA VAL A 116 9.80 4.92 5.29
C VAL A 116 10.96 4.18 4.61
N GLU A 117 11.95 4.92 4.12
CA GLU A 117 13.18 4.37 3.50
C GLU A 117 12.92 3.53 2.23
N LEU A 118 11.83 3.81 1.51
CA LEU A 118 11.44 3.18 0.25
C LEU A 118 11.60 4.13 -0.95
N GLU A 119 12.53 5.07 -0.88
CA GLU A 119 12.73 6.09 -1.92
C GLU A 119 13.14 5.51 -3.29
N GLU A 120 13.81 4.37 -3.30
CA GLU A 120 14.23 3.68 -4.54
C GLU A 120 13.04 3.28 -5.42
N ILE A 121 11.89 2.94 -4.81
CA ILE A 121 10.68 2.56 -5.54
C ILE A 121 9.73 3.75 -5.80
N ALA A 122 10.13 4.98 -5.45
CA ALA A 122 9.25 6.14 -5.57
C ALA A 122 8.93 6.50 -7.03
N GLN A 123 9.88 6.26 -7.93
CA GLN A 123 9.76 6.54 -9.37
C GLN A 123 9.18 5.36 -10.17
N GLU A 124 9.02 4.20 -9.53
CA GLU A 124 8.43 3.02 -10.19
C GLU A 124 6.97 3.26 -10.59
N SER A 125 6.54 2.54 -11.63
CA SER A 125 5.17 2.63 -12.14
C SER A 125 4.17 2.20 -11.07
N LEU A 126 3.24 3.08 -10.69
CA LEU A 126 2.09 2.69 -9.87
C LEU A 126 1.04 2.03 -10.77
N ILE A 127 0.72 0.78 -10.47
CA ILE A 127 -0.26 -0.02 -11.18
C ILE A 127 -1.62 0.19 -10.51
N CYS A 128 -2.38 1.12 -11.09
CA CYS A 128 -3.74 1.39 -10.68
C CYS A 128 -4.63 0.20 -11.02
N ARG A 129 -5.42 -0.25 -10.05
CA ARG A 129 -6.46 -1.24 -10.31
C ARG A 129 -7.53 -0.58 -11.18
N GLU A 130 -8.01 -1.34 -12.16
CA GLU A 130 -9.22 -1.02 -12.92
C GLU A 130 -10.47 -1.08 -12.04
#